data_AF-A0A917BCD1-F1
#
_entry.id   AF-A0A917BCD1-F1
#
_cell.length_a   1.000
_cell.length_b   1.000
_cell.length_c   1.000
_cell.angle_alpha   90.00
_cell.angle_beta   90.00
_cell.angle_gamma   90.00
#
_symmetry.space_group_name_H-M   'P 1'
#
loop_
_entity.id
_entity.type
_entity.pdbx_description
1 polymer ?
#
loop_
_entity_poly.entity_id
_entity_poly.type
_entity_poly.pdbx_seq_one_letter_code
_entity_poly.pdbx_strand_id
1 'polypeptide(L)'
;MSEIELSERDVTDLKTFAGILIPGSDSLPTIDRLPAYEGLLRAAVAACGYSDDLIRAAIDLLPINMTWQSIEAYESEYPTSFATLAVLVSASYYMSPRVLAGLSYPVNRRQPARPDEFAEEFATGILDVMLEREPFFRDPLSPEASAHVHHLTSQASDAIYPTTTLLDGKNDD
;
A
#
# COMPACT_ATOMS: atom_id res chain seq x y z
N MET A 1 10.23 8.68 8.46
CA MET A 1 9.63 8.49 7.13
C MET A 1 10.54 9.17 6.14
N SER A 2 10.79 8.57 4.98
CA SER A 2 11.68 9.16 3.97
C SER A 2 11.09 10.47 3.46
N GLU A 3 11.91 11.53 3.37
CA GLU A 3 11.51 12.85 2.85
C GLU A 3 12.16 13.14 1.50
N ILE A 4 12.78 12.14 0.87
CA ILE A 4 13.44 12.30 -0.42
C ILE A 4 12.46 12.82 -1.48
N GLU A 5 12.79 13.97 -2.06
CA GLU A 5 12.10 14.48 -3.23
C GLU A 5 12.64 13.78 -4.47
N LEU A 6 11.86 12.83 -5.01
CA LEU A 6 12.17 12.24 -6.31
C LEU A 6 12.01 13.28 -7.41
N SER A 7 13.07 13.48 -8.20
CA SER A 7 13.00 14.31 -9.40
C SER A 7 12.15 13.63 -10.49
N GLU A 8 11.74 14.39 -11.51
CA GLU A 8 11.02 13.84 -12.67
C GLU A 8 11.83 12.77 -13.41
N ARG A 9 13.17 12.92 -13.42
CA ARG A 9 14.07 11.92 -13.97
C ARG A 9 14.03 10.64 -13.14
N ASP A 10 14.13 10.74 -11.81
CA ASP A 10 14.10 9.56 -10.93
C ASP A 10 12.79 8.80 -11.08
N VAL A 11 11.66 9.53 -11.16
CA VAL A 11 10.35 8.93 -11.39
C VAL A 11 10.29 8.22 -12.74
N THR A 12 10.86 8.81 -13.78
CA THR A 12 10.93 8.19 -15.12
C THR A 12 11.78 6.91 -15.09
N ASP A 13 12.98 6.98 -14.51
CA ASP A 13 13.91 5.85 -14.41
C ASP A 13 13.28 4.70 -13.60
N LEU A 14 12.62 5.01 -12.48
CA LEU A 14 11.91 4.02 -11.67
C LEU A 14 10.68 3.43 -12.36
N LYS A 15 9.97 4.20 -13.19
CA LYS A 15 8.88 3.65 -14.03
C LYS A 15 9.41 2.69 -15.09
N THR A 16 10.53 3.03 -15.74
CA THR A 16 11.18 2.12 -16.69
C THR A 16 11.65 0.85 -16.00
N PHE A 17 12.30 0.97 -14.85
CA PHE A 17 12.71 -0.17 -14.01
C PHE A 17 11.50 -1.04 -13.63
N ALA A 18 10.42 -0.43 -13.14
CA ALA A 18 9.19 -1.13 -12.79
C ALA A 18 8.56 -1.86 -13.99
N GLY A 19 8.53 -1.23 -15.16
CA GLY A 19 7.97 -1.82 -16.38
C GLY A 19 8.74 -3.07 -16.86
N ILE A 20 10.04 -3.15 -16.58
CA ILE A 20 10.86 -4.33 -16.85
C ILE A 20 10.56 -5.45 -15.85
N LEU A 21 10.45 -5.12 -14.57
CA LEU A 21 10.18 -6.10 -13.51
C LEU A 21 8.73 -6.62 -13.51
N ILE A 22 7.78 -5.78 -13.91
CA ILE A 22 6.34 -6.04 -13.83
C ILE A 22 5.74 -5.83 -15.23
N PRO A 23 5.91 -6.81 -16.15
CA PRO A 23 5.49 -6.67 -17.56
C PRO A 23 3.97 -6.70 -17.78
N GLY A 24 3.17 -6.81 -16.71
CA GLY A 24 1.71 -6.99 -16.78
C GLY A 24 1.30 -8.39 -17.25
N SER A 25 -0.01 -8.63 -17.26
CA SER A 25 -0.61 -9.87 -17.77
C SER A 25 -2.00 -9.57 -18.36
N ASP A 26 -2.73 -10.59 -18.80
CA ASP A 26 -4.10 -10.42 -19.31
C ASP A 26 -5.06 -9.81 -18.26
N SER A 27 -4.86 -10.16 -16.99
CA SER A 27 -5.70 -9.70 -15.87
C SER A 27 -5.11 -8.52 -15.10
N LEU A 28 -3.81 -8.26 -15.25
CA LEU A 28 -3.09 -7.24 -14.50
C LEU A 28 -2.49 -6.17 -15.42
N PRO A 29 -2.73 -4.88 -15.14
CA PRO A 29 -2.23 -3.80 -16.00
C PRO A 29 -0.71 -3.68 -15.95
N THR A 30 -0.10 -3.20 -17.03
CA THR A 30 1.28 -2.70 -16.99
C THR A 30 1.36 -1.40 -16.20
N ILE A 31 2.57 -1.05 -15.73
CA ILE A 31 2.84 0.20 -15.00
C ILE A 31 2.33 1.43 -15.76
N ASP A 32 2.59 1.52 -17.07
CA ASP A 32 2.16 2.66 -17.90
C ASP A 32 0.64 2.82 -18.02
N ARG A 33 -0.13 1.78 -17.68
CA ARG A 33 -1.59 1.80 -17.72
C ARG A 33 -2.20 2.10 -16.35
N LEU A 34 -1.38 2.34 -15.34
CA LEU A 34 -1.84 2.69 -13.99
C LEU A 34 -2.03 4.21 -13.86
N PRO A 35 -3.26 4.66 -13.54
CA PRO A 35 -3.49 6.08 -13.27
C PRO A 35 -2.73 6.50 -12.00
N ALA A 36 -2.11 7.68 -12.05
CA ALA A 36 -1.41 8.29 -10.92
C ALA A 36 -0.32 7.41 -10.28
N TYR A 37 0.33 6.52 -11.04
CA TYR A 37 1.41 5.66 -10.53
C TYR A 37 2.53 6.45 -9.84
N GLU A 38 2.84 7.65 -10.32
CA GLU A 38 3.88 8.51 -9.75
C GLU A 38 3.54 8.94 -8.32
N GLY A 39 2.25 9.21 -8.04
CA GLY A 39 1.77 9.48 -6.70
C GLY A 39 1.89 8.24 -5.79
N LEU A 40 1.60 7.05 -6.34
CA LEU A 40 1.76 5.78 -5.61
C LEU A 40 3.24 5.47 -5.32
N LEU A 41 4.14 5.80 -6.23
CA LEU A 41 5.59 5.65 -6.05
C LEU A 41 6.10 6.53 -4.90
N ARG A 42 5.70 7.81 -4.88
CA ARG A 42 6.04 8.73 -3.78
C ARG A 42 5.44 8.26 -2.45
N ALA A 43 4.21 7.74 -2.46
CA ALA A 43 3.59 7.17 -1.27
C ALA A 43 4.34 5.92 -0.75
N ALA A 44 4.79 5.05 -1.66
CA ALA A 44 5.58 3.87 -1.29
C ALA A 44 6.92 4.25 -0.66
N VAL A 45 7.62 5.25 -1.22
CA VAL A 45 8.87 5.80 -0.65
C VAL A 45 8.66 6.30 0.78
N ALA A 46 7.60 7.09 1.01
CA ALA A 46 7.29 7.59 2.35
C ALA A 46 6.94 6.46 3.34
N ALA A 47 6.28 5.39 2.87
CA ALA A 47 5.76 4.30 3.69
C ALA A 47 6.80 3.20 4.02
N CYS A 48 7.72 2.87 3.10
CA CYS A 48 8.65 1.74 3.28
C CYS A 48 9.75 1.99 4.33
N GLY A 49 9.99 3.25 4.71
CA GLY A 49 10.88 3.58 5.84
C GLY A 49 12.38 3.42 5.56
N TYR A 50 12.80 3.24 4.30
CA TYR A 50 14.21 3.33 3.90
C TYR A 50 14.75 4.76 4.13
N SER A 51 16.06 4.87 4.35
CA SER A 51 16.70 6.19 4.43
C SER A 51 16.84 6.82 3.04
N ASP A 52 16.79 8.16 2.99
CA ASP A 52 16.91 8.93 1.75
C ASP A 52 18.25 8.61 1.04
N ASP A 53 19.34 8.50 1.79
CA ASP A 53 20.66 8.15 1.27
C ASP A 53 20.68 6.77 0.59
N LEU A 54 19.97 5.79 1.16
CA LEU A 54 19.90 4.44 0.60
C LEU A 54 19.13 4.45 -0.73
N ILE A 55 18.02 5.18 -0.77
CA ILE A 55 17.19 5.31 -1.98
C ILE A 55 17.99 6.03 -3.07
N ARG A 56 18.61 7.16 -2.74
CA ARG A 56 19.42 7.93 -3.70
C ARG A 56 20.58 7.12 -4.25
N ALA A 57 21.35 6.45 -3.38
CA ALA A 57 22.45 5.59 -3.79
C ALA A 57 21.99 4.45 -4.70
N ALA A 58 20.81 3.87 -4.44
CA ALA A 58 20.26 2.83 -5.28
C ALA A 58 19.82 3.36 -6.66
N ILE A 59 19.21 4.55 -6.74
CA ILE A 59 18.83 5.17 -8.01
C ILE A 59 20.08 5.56 -8.82
N ASP A 60 21.12 6.09 -8.18
CA ASP A 60 22.36 6.51 -8.86
C ASP A 60 23.13 5.35 -9.51
N LEU A 61 22.93 4.13 -9.01
CA LEU A 61 23.54 2.91 -9.55
C LEU A 61 22.71 2.25 -10.65
N LEU A 62 21.53 2.79 -10.98
CA LEU A 62 20.72 2.22 -12.06
C LEU A 62 21.44 2.29 -13.41
N PRO A 63 21.33 1.24 -14.25
CA PRO A 63 21.87 1.26 -15.60
C PRO A 63 21.23 2.38 -16.44
N ILE A 64 22.05 3.14 -17.17
CA ILE A 64 21.57 4.21 -18.07
C ILE A 64 20.62 3.64 -19.14
N ASN A 65 20.96 2.47 -19.69
CA ASN A 65 20.13 1.78 -20.67
C ASN A 65 19.52 0.54 -20.03
N MET A 66 18.30 0.68 -19.51
CA MET A 66 17.63 -0.42 -18.83
C MET A 66 17.06 -1.43 -19.83
N THR A 67 17.68 -2.61 -19.85
CA THR A 67 17.17 -3.85 -20.45
C THR A 67 17.11 -4.93 -19.38
N TRP A 68 16.39 -6.03 -19.64
CA TRP A 68 16.37 -7.17 -18.73
C TRP A 68 17.77 -7.63 -18.31
N GLN A 69 18.69 -7.77 -19.28
CA GLN A 69 20.07 -8.19 -19.01
C GLN A 69 20.85 -7.18 -18.16
N SER A 70 20.62 -5.88 -18.36
CA SER A 70 21.28 -4.86 -17.52
C SER A 70 20.74 -4.83 -16.09
N ILE A 71 19.45 -5.13 -15.91
CA ILE A 71 18.83 -5.19 -14.58
C ILE A 71 19.28 -6.45 -13.84
N GLU A 72 19.41 -7.58 -14.53
CA GLU A 72 19.99 -8.81 -13.98
C GLU A 72 21.46 -8.62 -13.56
N ALA A 73 22.25 -7.92 -14.38
CA ALA A 73 23.62 -7.55 -14.01
C ALA A 73 23.65 -6.61 -12.79
N TYR A 74 22.75 -5.63 -12.74
CA TYR A 74 22.60 -4.71 -11.60
C TYR A 74 22.20 -5.43 -10.31
N GLU A 75 21.29 -6.42 -10.37
CA GLU A 75 20.95 -7.27 -9.23
C GLU A 75 22.17 -8.04 -8.69
N SER A 76 22.97 -8.61 -9.60
CA SER A 76 24.16 -9.38 -9.23
C SER A 76 25.24 -8.50 -8.59
N GLU A 77 25.46 -7.30 -9.11
CA GLU A 77 26.50 -6.37 -8.65
C GLU A 77 26.08 -5.58 -7.40
N TYR A 78 24.81 -5.19 -7.31
CA TYR A 78 24.27 -4.33 -6.24
C TYR A 78 22.96 -4.89 -5.65
N PRO A 79 22.99 -6.09 -5.02
CA PRO A 79 21.76 -6.80 -4.61
C PRO A 79 20.90 -6.02 -3.60
N THR A 80 21.53 -5.29 -2.67
CA THR A 80 20.79 -4.45 -1.71
C THR A 80 20.09 -3.27 -2.38
N SER A 81 20.77 -2.61 -3.33
CA SER A 81 20.22 -1.49 -4.09
C SER A 81 19.07 -1.96 -4.97
N PHE A 82 19.26 -3.10 -5.67
CA PHE A 82 18.19 -3.74 -6.43
C PHE A 82 16.98 -4.08 -5.57
N ALA A 83 17.18 -4.78 -4.44
CA ALA A 83 16.09 -5.15 -3.54
C ALA A 83 15.33 -3.93 -3.02
N THR A 84 16.04 -2.85 -2.68
CA THR A 84 15.43 -1.60 -2.23
C THR A 84 14.49 -1.03 -3.30
N LEU A 85 14.98 -0.88 -4.54
CA LEU A 85 14.16 -0.35 -5.63
C LEU A 85 13.02 -1.30 -6.02
N ALA A 86 13.29 -2.61 -6.06
CA ALA A 86 12.31 -3.64 -6.37
C ALA A 86 11.14 -3.61 -5.38
N VAL A 87 11.41 -3.45 -4.09
CA VAL A 87 10.38 -3.29 -3.06
C VAL A 87 9.56 -2.01 -3.29
N LEU A 88 10.21 -0.87 -3.56
CA LEU A 88 9.51 0.40 -3.78
C LEU A 88 8.58 0.36 -5.00
N VAL A 89 9.07 -0.16 -6.14
CA VAL A 89 8.25 -0.23 -7.36
C VAL A 89 7.14 -1.28 -7.26
N SER A 90 7.38 -2.38 -6.55
CA SER A 90 6.36 -3.40 -6.30
C SER A 90 5.30 -2.89 -5.31
N ALA A 91 5.71 -2.23 -4.23
CA ALA A 91 4.78 -1.65 -3.25
C ALA A 91 3.86 -0.63 -3.91
N SER A 92 4.42 0.29 -4.70
CA SER A 92 3.61 1.28 -5.44
C SER A 92 2.66 0.63 -6.45
N TYR A 93 3.06 -0.44 -7.11
CA TYR A 93 2.20 -1.22 -8.00
C TYR A 93 1.01 -1.84 -7.23
N TYR A 94 1.28 -2.50 -6.10
CA TYR A 94 0.25 -3.13 -5.28
C TYR A 94 -0.59 -2.16 -4.44
N MET A 95 -0.17 -0.91 -4.29
CA MET A 95 -1.01 0.15 -3.74
C MET A 95 -2.13 0.58 -4.72
N SER A 96 -2.05 0.21 -5.99
CA SER A 96 -3.08 0.55 -6.97
C SER A 96 -4.38 -0.22 -6.73
N PRO A 97 -5.54 0.46 -6.55
CA PRO A 97 -6.83 -0.21 -6.44
C PRO A 97 -7.16 -1.08 -7.66
N ARG A 98 -6.69 -0.67 -8.84
CA ARG A 98 -6.89 -1.42 -10.09
C ARG A 98 -6.15 -2.75 -10.09
N VAL A 99 -4.91 -2.76 -9.57
CA VAL A 99 -4.12 -3.99 -9.41
C VAL A 99 -4.78 -4.89 -8.37
N LEU A 100 -5.15 -4.34 -7.20
CA LEU A 100 -5.80 -5.10 -6.13
C LEU A 100 -7.12 -5.74 -6.58
N ALA A 101 -7.93 -5.03 -7.36
CA ALA A 101 -9.16 -5.58 -7.94
C ALA A 101 -8.86 -6.71 -8.93
N GLY A 102 -7.78 -6.60 -9.72
CA GLY A 102 -7.36 -7.63 -10.68
C GLY A 102 -6.84 -8.91 -10.02
N LEU A 103 -6.28 -8.83 -8.81
CA LEU A 103 -5.76 -9.99 -8.06
C LEU A 103 -6.84 -10.98 -7.64
N SER A 104 -8.13 -10.61 -7.73
CA SER A 104 -9.25 -11.46 -7.29
C SER A 104 -9.03 -12.06 -5.90
N TYR A 105 -8.42 -11.27 -5.00
CA TYR A 105 -8.08 -11.73 -3.66
C TYR A 105 -9.37 -12.18 -2.96
N PRO A 106 -9.42 -13.39 -2.37
CA PRO A 106 -10.64 -13.89 -1.76
C PRO A 106 -11.04 -12.99 -0.58
N VAL A 107 -12.02 -12.12 -0.81
CA VAL A 107 -12.63 -11.27 0.22
C VAL A 107 -13.59 -12.03 1.13
N ASN A 108 -13.90 -13.28 0.77
CA ASN A 108 -14.63 -14.18 1.64
C ASN A 108 -13.73 -14.47 2.85
N ARG A 109 -14.07 -13.80 3.96
CA ARG A 109 -13.49 -13.98 5.29
C ARG A 109 -13.15 -15.44 5.54
N ARG A 110 -12.02 -15.67 6.23
CA ARG A 110 -11.70 -16.96 6.87
C ARG A 110 -13.00 -17.52 7.43
N GLN A 111 -13.49 -18.63 6.88
CA GLN A 111 -14.64 -19.28 7.48
C GLN A 111 -14.22 -19.59 8.91
N PRO A 112 -15.04 -19.28 9.92
CA PRO A 112 -14.74 -19.73 11.27
C PRO A 112 -14.48 -21.23 11.19
N ALA A 113 -13.42 -21.69 11.86
CA ALA A 113 -13.12 -23.11 11.96
C ALA A 113 -14.40 -23.84 12.36
N ARG A 114 -14.71 -24.94 11.69
CA ARG A 114 -15.88 -25.73 12.08
C ARG A 114 -15.67 -26.24 13.51
N PRO A 115 -16.73 -26.49 14.29
CA PRO A 115 -16.58 -26.89 15.69
C PRO A 115 -15.68 -28.12 15.91
N ASP A 116 -15.66 -29.05 14.96
CA ASP A 116 -14.80 -30.22 14.90
C ASP A 116 -13.33 -29.86 14.62
N GLU A 117 -13.07 -28.98 13.63
CA GLU A 117 -11.73 -28.47 13.33
C GLU A 117 -11.15 -27.70 14.54
N PHE A 118 -11.96 -26.87 15.18
CA PHE A 118 -11.56 -26.15 16.39
C PHE A 118 -11.23 -27.10 17.55
N ALA A 119 -12.03 -28.15 17.75
CA ALA A 119 -11.80 -29.12 18.80
C ALA A 119 -10.51 -29.92 18.57
N GLU A 120 -10.18 -30.24 17.32
CA GLU A 120 -8.92 -30.89 16.94
C GLU A 120 -7.72 -29.96 17.14
N GLU A 121 -7.81 -28.72 16.68
CA GLU A 121 -6.75 -27.71 16.86
C GLU A 121 -6.51 -27.39 18.35
N PHE A 122 -7.57 -27.40 19.16
CA PHE A 122 -7.48 -27.25 20.61
C PHE A 122 -6.86 -28.50 21.27
N ALA A 123 -7.28 -29.71 20.88
CA ALA A 123 -6.77 -30.95 21.46
C ALA A 123 -5.30 -31.24 21.08
N THR A 124 -4.86 -30.77 19.92
CA THR A 124 -3.48 -30.91 19.44
C THR A 124 -2.53 -29.85 19.99
N GLY A 125 -3.05 -28.86 20.73
CA GLY A 125 -2.27 -27.76 21.29
C GLY A 125 -1.81 -26.74 20.25
N ILE A 126 -2.31 -26.80 19.01
CA ILE A 126 -2.00 -25.82 17.95
C ILE A 126 -2.44 -24.41 18.38
N LEU A 127 -3.52 -24.32 19.16
CA LEU A 127 -4.05 -23.05 19.67
C LEU A 127 -3.35 -22.55 20.94
N ASP A 128 -2.49 -23.34 21.58
CA ASP A 128 -1.86 -22.97 22.87
C ASP A 128 -1.02 -21.70 22.72
N VAL A 129 -0.25 -21.59 21.63
CA VAL A 129 0.56 -20.41 21.31
C VAL A 129 -0.30 -19.16 21.11
N MET A 130 -1.55 -19.30 20.68
CA MET A 130 -2.49 -18.18 20.55
C MET A 130 -3.19 -17.84 21.86
N LEU A 131 -3.51 -18.84 22.69
CA LEU A 131 -4.17 -18.67 23.99
C LEU A 131 -3.23 -18.08 25.06
N GLU A 132 -1.94 -18.39 24.98
CA GLU A 132 -0.89 -17.84 25.86
C GLU A 132 -0.53 -16.39 25.53
N ARG A 133 -0.88 -15.90 24.34
CA ARG A 133 -0.70 -14.49 23.96
C ARG A 133 -1.86 -13.67 24.50
N GLU A 134 -1.57 -12.44 24.96
CA GLU A 134 -2.64 -11.50 25.26
C GLU A 134 -3.55 -11.32 24.03
N PRO A 135 -4.88 -11.19 24.22
CA PRO A 135 -5.80 -11.02 23.12
C PRO A 135 -5.41 -9.81 22.26
N PHE A 136 -4.92 -10.06 21.05
CA PHE A 136 -4.66 -8.99 20.09
C PHE A 136 -5.94 -8.55 19.35
N PHE A 137 -7.00 -9.37 19.43
CA PHE A 137 -8.26 -9.10 18.76
C PHE A 137 -9.09 -8.10 19.56
N ARG A 138 -9.32 -6.92 18.96
CA ARG A 138 -10.39 -6.01 19.39
C ARG A 138 -11.66 -6.36 18.66
N ASP A 139 -12.69 -6.76 19.41
CA ASP A 139 -14.02 -6.97 18.86
C ASP A 139 -14.57 -5.65 18.30
N PRO A 140 -14.85 -5.55 16.99
CA PRO A 140 -15.41 -4.34 16.39
C PRO A 140 -16.83 -4.04 16.87
N LEU A 141 -17.51 -5.00 17.52
CA LEU A 141 -18.82 -4.83 18.15
C LEU A 141 -18.71 -4.54 19.65
N SER A 142 -17.50 -4.42 20.20
CA SER A 142 -17.34 -4.06 21.60
C SER A 142 -17.87 -2.64 21.86
N PRO A 143 -18.39 -2.36 23.07
CA PRO A 143 -18.81 -1.02 23.46
C PRO A 143 -17.69 0.02 23.32
N GLU A 144 -16.44 -0.40 23.55
CA GLU A 144 -15.24 0.42 23.41
C GLU A 144 -14.92 0.74 21.94
N ALA A 145 -15.12 -0.21 21.02
CA ALA A 145 -14.94 0.01 19.58
C ALA A 145 -16.05 0.91 18.99
N SER A 146 -17.28 0.77 19.47
CA SER A 146 -18.43 1.59 19.04
C SER A 146 -18.29 3.06 19.46
N ALA A 147 -17.67 3.35 20.62
CA ALA A 147 -17.41 4.71 21.07
C ALA A 147 -16.40 5.46 20.18
N HIS A 148 -15.42 4.74 19.60
CA HIS A 148 -14.40 5.33 18.74
C HIS A 148 -14.94 5.70 17.35
N VAL A 149 -15.89 4.92 16.82
CA VAL A 149 -16.55 5.19 15.53
C VAL A 149 -17.47 6.42 15.59
N HIS A 150 -18.17 6.64 16.71
CA HIS A 150 -19.01 7.83 16.91
C HIS A 150 -18.19 9.13 17.02
N HIS A 151 -16.97 9.07 17.56
CA HIS A 151 -16.12 10.25 17.63
C HIS A 151 -15.56 10.66 16.25
N LEU A 152 -15.18 9.69 15.41
CA LEU A 152 -14.64 9.95 14.06
C LEU A 152 -15.71 10.38 13.05
N THR A 153 -16.93 9.88 13.16
CA THR A 153 -18.05 10.32 12.30
C THR A 153 -18.55 11.73 12.66
N SER A 154 -18.46 12.13 13.93
CA SER A 154 -18.74 13.52 14.33
C SER A 154 -17.70 14.51 13.82
N GLN A 155 -16.42 14.14 13.73
CA GLN A 155 -15.37 15.04 13.23
C GLN A 155 -15.31 15.12 11.70
N ALA A 156 -15.70 14.06 10.98
CA ALA A 156 -15.71 14.06 9.51
C ALA A 156 -16.90 14.84 8.91
N SER A 157 -18.01 15.00 9.64
CA SER A 157 -19.18 15.74 9.15
C SER A 157 -18.98 17.26 9.12
N ASP A 158 -18.14 17.82 10.00
CA ASP A 158 -17.88 19.27 10.06
C ASP A 158 -16.83 19.75 9.03
N ALA A 159 -16.07 18.82 8.42
CA ALA A 159 -15.00 19.16 7.47
C ALA A 159 -15.44 19.15 5.99
N ILE A 160 -16.62 18.61 5.65
CA ILE A 160 -17.00 18.32 4.26
C ILE A 160 -18.15 19.20 3.75
N TYR A 161 -18.92 19.86 4.62
CA TYR A 161 -19.94 20.84 4.22
C TYR A 161 -19.87 22.10 5.08
N PRO A 162 -19.21 23.20 4.66
CA PRO A 162 -19.50 24.49 5.25
C PRO A 162 -20.98 24.80 5.00
N THR A 163 -21.75 24.98 6.07
CA THR A 163 -23.13 25.46 6.00
C THR A 163 -23.11 26.84 5.36
N THR A 164 -23.43 26.92 4.07
CA THR A 164 -23.72 28.19 3.41
C THR A 164 -25.01 28.74 4.01
N THR A 165 -24.86 29.70 4.92
CA THR A 165 -25.92 30.60 5.36
C THR A 165 -26.49 31.30 4.13
N LEU A 166 -27.69 30.89 3.71
CA LEU A 166 -28.52 31.61 2.76
C LEU A 166 -28.82 33.01 3.34
N LEU A 167 -28.14 34.03 2.82
CA LEU A 167 -28.49 35.42 3.07
C LEU A 167 -29.74 35.75 2.24
N ASP A 168 -30.82 36.01 2.98
CA ASP A 168 -32.09 36.53 2.52
C ASP A 168 -31.88 37.92 1.88
N GLY A 169 -31.92 37.96 0.56
CA GLY A 169 -31.81 39.17 -0.25
C GLY A 169 -33.12 39.94 -0.23
N LYS A 170 -33.25 40.85 0.73
CA LYS A 170 -34.28 41.89 0.78
C LYS A 170 -34.07 42.86 -0.38
N ASN A 171 -34.90 42.76 -1.41
CA ASN A 171 -35.03 43.78 -2.45
C ASN A 171 -35.84 44.95 -1.88
N ASP A 172 -35.19 46.10 -1.72
CA ASP A 172 -35.84 47.40 -1.60
C ASP A 172 -35.88 48.03 -3.01
N ASP A 173 -37.09 48.27 -3.51
CA ASP A 173 -37.47 49.31 -4.46
C ASP A 173 -38.87 49.82 -4.06
#